data_AF-A0A520I5J1-F1
#
_entry.id   AF-A0A520I5J1-F1
#
_cell.length_a   1.000
_cell.length_b   1.000
_cell.length_c   1.000
_cell.angle_alpha   90.00
_cell.angle_beta   90.00
_cell.angle_gamma   90.00
#
_symmetry.space_group_name_H-M   'P 1'
#
loop_
_entity.id
_entity.type
_entity.pdbx_description
1 polymer ?
#
loop_
_entity_poly.entity_id
_entity_poly.type
_entity_poly.pdbx_seq_one_letter_code
_entity_poly.pdbx_strand_id
1 'polypeptide(L)'
;MNTELFGIIATYLLTLVIAIPLGKYLAKVFAGEKVWTDFLKPIESGIYKLSGINHKEAMNWKQHMKALLTINLVWLVYGFFVLIYQDKLPLNPDGNPGMTPDLSFNTIISFVVNCDLQHYSGESGVTYLTQHIVMMFLMFVSCATGMAAAVVFFKAFRDKTSEKLGNFWEFFVKSITRLLLPLSLVVALVLAFNGTPTSYEAKDQFISLQGDTVNVSRGPAAGMIAIKHLGTNGGGWFGANSAHPLENSNYLTNMVELIAQMIIPIAMVIAFGIFIRRRKLGWIIFGVMTIGMFLLLIPTISSELGGNPALAKMGISQATGAMEGKEVRFGP
;
A
#
# COMPACT_ATOMS: atom_id res chain seq x y z
N MET A 1 16.80 -18.79 15.95
CA MET A 1 15.83 -19.71 15.29
C MET A 1 14.41 -19.65 15.89
N ASN A 2 14.17 -19.92 17.17
CA ASN A 2 12.78 -19.92 17.71
C ASN A 2 12.09 -18.53 17.74
N THR A 3 12.88 -17.46 17.81
CA THR A 3 12.38 -16.08 17.95
C THR A 3 11.75 -15.53 16.66
N GLU A 4 12.33 -15.83 15.50
CA GLU A 4 11.82 -15.40 14.19
C GLU A 4 10.48 -16.06 13.88
N LEU A 5 10.37 -17.37 14.10
CA LEU A 5 9.12 -18.11 13.93
C LEU A 5 8.03 -17.57 14.87
N PHE A 6 8.38 -17.26 16.11
CA PHE A 6 7.46 -16.60 17.04
C PHE A 6 7.03 -15.22 16.53
N GLY A 7 7.95 -14.42 15.98
CA GLY A 7 7.66 -13.13 15.36
C GLY A 7 6.70 -13.23 14.17
N ILE A 8 6.90 -14.21 13.29
CA ILE A 8 6.00 -14.48 12.15
C ILE A 8 4.60 -14.86 12.65
N ILE A 9 4.52 -15.79 13.61
CA ILE A 9 3.24 -16.22 14.19
C ILE A 9 2.54 -15.04 14.87
N ALA A 10 3.26 -14.26 15.67
CA ALA A 10 2.73 -13.08 16.35
C ALA A 10 2.21 -12.04 15.35
N THR A 11 2.97 -11.75 14.29
CA THR A 11 2.58 -10.81 13.22
C THR A 11 1.29 -11.28 12.54
N TYR A 12 1.20 -12.57 12.21
CA TYR A 12 0.02 -13.12 11.58
C TYR A 12 -1.20 -13.08 12.50
N LEU A 13 -1.06 -13.48 13.76
CA LEU A 13 -2.15 -13.43 14.74
C LEU A 13 -2.64 -12.00 15.00
N LEU A 14 -1.73 -11.03 15.14
CA LEU A 14 -2.07 -9.62 15.28
C LEU A 14 -2.82 -9.10 14.04
N THR A 15 -2.38 -9.50 12.84
CA THR A 15 -3.09 -9.19 11.59
C THR A 15 -4.53 -9.69 11.67
N LEU A 16 -4.78 -10.92 12.12
CA LEU A 16 -6.15 -11.45 12.24
C LEU A 16 -7.00 -10.70 13.27
N VAL A 17 -6.41 -10.38 14.43
CA VAL A 17 -7.07 -9.62 15.49
C VAL A 17 -7.54 -8.25 14.98
N ILE A 18 -6.79 -7.62 14.08
CA ILE A 18 -7.15 -6.32 13.47
C ILE A 18 -8.11 -6.51 12.27
N ALA A 19 -7.80 -7.43 11.36
CA ALA A 19 -8.51 -7.56 10.09
C ALA A 19 -9.95 -8.07 10.25
N ILE A 20 -10.23 -8.96 11.21
CA ILE A 20 -11.58 -9.50 11.45
C ILE A 20 -12.58 -8.41 11.89
N PRO A 21 -12.32 -7.60 12.93
CA PRO A 21 -13.21 -6.49 13.28
C PRO A 21 -13.24 -5.42 12.18
N LEU A 22 -12.12 -5.17 11.50
CA LEU A 22 -12.08 -4.27 10.35
C LEU A 22 -13.03 -4.72 9.24
N GLY A 23 -13.07 -6.02 8.90
CA GLY A 23 -14.00 -6.57 7.91
C GLY A 23 -15.47 -6.43 8.31
N LYS A 24 -15.79 -6.62 9.60
CA LYS A 24 -17.14 -6.34 10.12
C LYS A 24 -17.51 -4.86 9.97
N TYR A 25 -16.57 -3.97 10.24
CA TYR A 25 -16.75 -2.53 10.08
C TYR A 25 -16.96 -2.16 8.60
N LEU A 26 -16.12 -2.65 7.69
CA LEU A 26 -16.22 -2.37 6.25
C LEU A 26 -17.52 -2.88 5.65
N ALA A 27 -18.02 -4.04 6.07
CA ALA A 27 -19.33 -4.53 5.67
C ALA A 27 -20.44 -3.50 5.99
N LYS A 28 -20.39 -2.87 7.17
CA LYS A 28 -21.35 -1.82 7.58
C LYS A 28 -21.18 -0.54 6.79
N VAL A 29 -19.94 -0.07 6.62
CA VAL A 29 -19.61 1.14 5.86
C VAL A 29 -20.20 1.08 4.45
N PHE A 30 -19.95 -0.03 3.75
CA PHE A 30 -20.40 -0.21 2.37
C PHE A 30 -21.88 -0.60 2.26
N ALA A 31 -22.48 -1.14 3.33
CA ALA A 31 -23.92 -1.36 3.41
C ALA A 31 -24.71 -0.07 3.68
N GLY A 32 -24.03 1.02 4.06
CA GLY A 32 -24.67 2.29 4.43
C GLY A 32 -25.25 2.29 5.85
N GLU A 33 -24.81 1.36 6.70
CA GLU A 33 -25.21 1.30 8.11
C GLU A 33 -24.49 2.38 8.94
N LYS A 34 -25.05 2.73 10.11
CA LYS A 34 -24.43 3.68 11.04
C LYS A 34 -23.13 3.10 11.59
N VAL A 35 -22.05 3.87 11.47
CA VAL A 35 -20.72 3.50 11.97
C VAL A 35 -20.09 4.65 12.76
N TRP A 36 -19.07 4.34 13.54
CA TRP A 36 -18.39 5.32 14.39
C TRP A 36 -17.69 6.42 13.57
N THR A 37 -17.27 6.14 12.33
CA THR A 37 -16.66 7.11 11.39
C THR A 37 -17.67 8.03 10.71
N ASP A 38 -18.95 7.99 11.08
CA ASP A 38 -19.96 8.87 10.52
C ASP A 38 -19.71 10.37 10.80
N PHE A 39 -18.82 10.70 11.74
CA PHE A 39 -18.36 12.08 11.93
C PHE A 39 -17.62 12.65 10.70
N LEU A 40 -17.15 11.80 9.78
CA LEU A 40 -16.49 12.21 8.53
C LEU A 40 -17.49 12.58 7.41
N LYS A 41 -18.79 12.32 7.60
CA LYS A 41 -19.85 12.65 6.61
C LYS A 41 -19.81 14.10 6.10
N PRO A 42 -19.53 15.13 6.92
CA PRO A 42 -19.43 16.50 6.42
C PRO A 42 -18.29 16.68 5.39
N ILE A 43 -17.14 16.03 5.63
CA ILE A 43 -16.00 16.04 4.71
C ILE A 43 -16.37 15.36 3.40
N GLU A 44 -16.97 14.17 3.48
CA GLU A 44 -17.45 13.41 2.32
C GLU A 44 -18.48 14.22 1.51
N SER A 45 -19.42 14.87 2.20
CA SER A 45 -20.44 15.72 1.58
C SER A 45 -19.83 16.94 0.90
N GLY A 46 -18.79 17.53 1.50
CA GLY A 46 -18.00 18.59 0.91
C GLY A 46 -17.33 18.16 -0.39
N ILE A 47 -16.67 16.99 -0.40
CA ILE A 47 -16.05 16.40 -1.60
C ILE A 47 -17.11 16.23 -2.70
N TYR A 48 -18.23 15.58 -2.41
CA TYR A 48 -19.30 15.38 -3.40
C TYR A 48 -19.85 16.70 -3.94
N LYS A 49 -20.03 17.70 -3.08
CA LYS A 49 -20.53 19.03 -3.47
C LYS A 49 -19.55 19.76 -4.39
N LEU A 50 -18.26 19.77 -4.05
CA LEU A 50 -17.22 20.42 -4.85
C LEU A 50 -17.00 19.71 -6.19
N SER A 51 -17.13 18.39 -6.22
CA SER A 51 -16.99 17.60 -7.45
C SER A 51 -18.27 17.59 -8.32
N GLY A 52 -19.39 18.13 -7.83
CA GLY A 52 -20.68 18.05 -8.52
C GLY A 52 -21.24 16.62 -8.63
N ILE A 53 -20.77 15.69 -7.80
CA ILE A 53 -21.15 14.27 -7.85
C ILE A 53 -22.38 14.03 -6.97
N ASN A 54 -23.46 13.52 -7.56
CA ASN A 54 -24.59 13.01 -6.79
C ASN A 54 -24.33 11.56 -6.35
N HIS A 55 -23.77 11.39 -5.16
CA HIS A 55 -23.46 10.06 -4.59
C HIS A 55 -24.70 9.20 -4.30
N LYS A 56 -25.91 9.78 -4.26
CA LYS A 56 -27.16 9.02 -4.03
C LYS A 56 -27.71 8.37 -5.29
N GLU A 57 -27.24 8.78 -6.46
CA GLU A 57 -27.68 8.21 -7.72
C GLU A 57 -27.02 6.84 -7.93
N ALA A 58 -27.84 5.80 -8.09
CA ALA A 58 -27.33 4.46 -8.31
C ALA A 58 -26.90 4.27 -9.77
N MET A 59 -25.75 3.62 -9.95
CA MET A 59 -25.10 3.34 -11.23
C MET A 59 -25.25 1.87 -11.62
N ASN A 60 -25.39 1.62 -12.92
CA ASN A 60 -25.26 0.28 -13.50
C ASN A 60 -23.78 -0.07 -13.77
N TRP A 61 -23.52 -1.32 -14.13
CA TRP A 61 -22.14 -1.81 -14.33
C TRP A 61 -21.38 -1.04 -15.41
N LYS A 62 -22.04 -0.58 -16.49
CA LYS A 62 -21.41 0.22 -17.55
C LYS A 62 -20.99 1.60 -17.03
N GLN A 63 -21.83 2.22 -16.21
CA GLN A 63 -21.54 3.50 -15.56
C GLN A 63 -20.37 3.37 -14.57
N HIS A 64 -20.36 2.30 -13.76
CA HIS A 64 -19.23 1.98 -12.88
C HIS A 64 -17.93 1.82 -13.67
N MET A 65 -17.95 1.04 -14.75
CA MET A 65 -16.75 0.83 -15.58
C MET A 65 -16.30 2.11 -16.27
N LYS A 66 -17.24 2.92 -16.78
CA LYS A 66 -16.92 4.22 -17.38
C LYS A 66 -16.27 5.15 -16.36
N ALA A 67 -16.82 5.24 -15.13
CA ALA A 67 -16.25 6.06 -14.07
C ALA A 67 -14.83 5.61 -13.71
N LEU A 68 -14.65 4.31 -13.48
CA LEU A 68 -13.36 3.68 -13.17
C LEU A 68 -12.32 3.94 -14.27
N LEU A 69 -12.64 3.68 -15.53
CA LEU A 69 -11.68 3.84 -16.63
C LEU A 69 -11.35 5.30 -16.90
N THR A 70 -12.35 6.18 -16.83
CA THR A 70 -12.18 7.61 -17.15
C THR A 70 -11.31 8.29 -16.10
N ILE A 71 -11.53 8.02 -14.80
CA ILE A 71 -10.74 8.67 -13.76
C ILE A 71 -9.28 8.21 -13.77
N ASN A 72 -9.02 6.93 -13.99
CA ASN A 72 -7.67 6.41 -14.11
C ASN A 72 -6.94 6.95 -15.35
N LEU A 73 -7.66 7.14 -16.47
CA LEU A 73 -7.10 7.78 -17.66
C LEU A 73 -6.70 9.24 -17.38
N VAL A 74 -7.50 9.98 -16.63
CA VAL A 74 -7.16 11.36 -16.23
C VAL A 74 -5.87 11.38 -15.42
N TRP A 75 -5.73 10.51 -14.42
CA TRP A 75 -4.51 10.45 -13.61
C TRP A 75 -3.29 9.97 -14.40
N LEU A 76 -3.50 9.05 -15.35
CA LEU A 76 -2.44 8.62 -16.26
C LEU A 76 -1.89 9.80 -17.06
N VAL A 77 -2.75 10.58 -17.72
CA VAL A 77 -2.31 11.72 -18.52
C VAL A 77 -1.69 12.81 -17.63
N TYR A 78 -2.32 13.10 -16.50
CA TYR A 78 -1.82 14.08 -15.52
C TYR A 78 -0.41 13.72 -15.02
N GLY A 79 -0.24 12.51 -14.49
CA GLY A 79 1.04 12.10 -13.89
C GLY A 79 2.13 11.94 -14.93
N PHE A 80 1.80 11.53 -16.16
CA PHE A 80 2.76 11.46 -17.27
C PHE A 80 3.47 12.79 -17.52
N PHE A 81 2.71 13.89 -17.61
CA PHE A 81 3.30 15.21 -17.83
C PHE A 81 4.01 15.76 -16.59
N VAL A 82 3.50 15.48 -15.38
CA VAL A 82 4.19 15.87 -14.14
C VAL A 82 5.57 15.19 -14.06
N LEU A 83 5.67 13.90 -14.38
CA LEU A 83 6.94 13.15 -14.36
C LEU A 83 7.95 13.66 -15.40
N ILE A 84 7.50 14.07 -16.58
CA ILE A 84 8.38 14.65 -17.60
C ILE A 84 8.93 16.01 -17.17
N TYR A 85 8.10 16.85 -16.55
CA TYR A 85 8.44 18.23 -16.21
C TYR A 85 8.78 18.43 -14.73
N GLN A 86 8.99 17.36 -13.96
CA GLN A 86 9.17 17.44 -12.51
C GLN A 86 10.40 18.28 -12.10
N ASP A 87 11.41 18.39 -12.96
CA ASP A 87 12.60 19.22 -12.78
C ASP A 87 12.26 20.71 -12.64
N LYS A 88 11.16 21.16 -13.27
CA LYS A 88 10.73 22.57 -13.30
C LYS A 88 9.71 22.91 -12.21
N LEU A 89 9.29 21.90 -11.44
CA LEU A 89 8.27 22.06 -10.41
C LEU A 89 8.92 22.34 -9.03
N PRO A 90 8.19 22.96 -8.08
CA PRO A 90 8.71 23.21 -6.73
C PRO A 90 8.93 21.90 -5.95
N LEU A 91 9.52 22.01 -4.75
CA LEU A 91 9.91 20.88 -3.90
C LEU A 91 10.83 19.88 -4.62
N ASN A 92 11.85 20.42 -5.27
CA ASN A 92 12.97 19.68 -5.84
C ASN A 92 14.29 20.12 -5.20
N PRO A 93 14.49 19.90 -3.89
CA PRO A 93 15.68 20.39 -3.20
C PRO A 93 16.97 19.70 -3.67
N ASP A 94 16.84 18.49 -4.23
CA ASP A 94 17.95 17.65 -4.69
C ASP A 94 18.25 17.82 -6.19
N GLY A 95 17.48 18.66 -6.91
CA GLY A 95 17.67 18.89 -8.34
C GLY A 95 17.43 17.67 -9.22
N ASN A 96 16.55 16.76 -8.80
CA ASN A 96 16.23 15.54 -9.54
C ASN A 96 15.63 15.89 -10.93
N PRO A 97 16.04 15.19 -12.00
CA PRO A 97 15.68 15.54 -13.37
C PRO A 97 14.26 15.10 -13.75
N GLY A 98 13.77 15.64 -14.87
CA GLY A 98 12.59 15.14 -15.56
C GLY A 98 12.82 13.72 -16.09
N MET A 99 11.80 12.87 -16.05
CA MET A 99 11.88 11.54 -16.66
C MET A 99 11.81 11.64 -18.20
N THR A 100 12.49 10.71 -18.88
CA THR A 100 12.26 10.52 -20.31
C THR A 100 10.81 10.06 -20.56
N PRO A 101 10.22 10.30 -21.75
CA PRO A 101 8.82 9.94 -22.02
C PRO A 101 8.52 8.45 -21.82
N ASP A 102 9.43 7.55 -22.17
CA ASP A 102 9.30 6.10 -21.99
C ASP A 102 9.30 5.70 -20.50
N LEU A 103 10.21 6.25 -19.69
CA LEU A 103 10.25 6.02 -18.25
C LEU A 103 9.02 6.60 -17.55
N SER A 104 8.61 7.81 -17.94
CA SER A 104 7.39 8.45 -17.43
C SER A 104 6.16 7.59 -17.73
N PHE A 105 6.03 7.09 -18.96
CA PHE A 105 4.92 6.23 -19.37
C PHE A 105 4.89 4.91 -18.58
N ASN A 106 6.04 4.24 -18.43
CA ASN A 106 6.14 3.02 -17.64
C ASN A 106 5.76 3.27 -16.16
N THR A 107 6.34 4.32 -15.59
CA THR A 107 6.14 4.67 -14.17
C THR A 107 4.67 5.01 -13.91
N ILE A 108 4.07 5.90 -14.69
CA ILE A 108 2.69 6.34 -14.41
C ILE A 108 1.68 5.21 -14.55
N ILE A 109 1.83 4.35 -15.57
CA ILE A 109 0.97 3.17 -15.72
C ILE A 109 1.10 2.29 -14.49
N SER A 110 2.32 2.07 -14.02
CA SER A 110 2.57 1.19 -12.90
C SER A 110 1.85 1.62 -11.62
N PHE A 111 1.85 2.92 -11.32
CA PHE A 111 1.14 3.47 -10.16
C PHE A 111 -0.38 3.50 -10.35
N VAL A 112 -0.86 3.82 -11.56
CA VAL A 112 -2.31 3.79 -11.88
C VAL A 112 -2.88 2.37 -11.76
N VAL A 113 -2.11 1.34 -12.09
CA VAL A 113 -2.55 -0.07 -11.98
C VAL A 113 -2.21 -0.72 -10.64
N ASN A 114 -1.81 0.06 -9.62
CA ASN A 114 -1.48 -0.42 -8.27
C ASN A 114 -0.31 -1.42 -8.22
N CYS A 115 0.58 -1.38 -9.21
CA CYS A 115 1.74 -2.28 -9.31
C CYS A 115 2.99 -1.64 -8.75
N ASP A 116 3.21 -0.36 -9.08
CA ASP A 116 4.33 0.47 -8.63
C ASP A 116 5.72 -0.13 -8.88
N LEU A 117 5.89 -0.75 -10.04
CA LEU A 117 7.19 -1.10 -10.61
C LEU A 117 8.08 0.14 -10.75
N GLN A 118 9.33 0.02 -10.35
CA GLN A 118 10.31 1.11 -10.38
C GLN A 118 11.52 0.71 -11.24
N HIS A 119 11.71 1.43 -12.35
CA HIS A 119 12.95 1.41 -13.15
C HIS A 119 13.80 2.66 -12.87
N TYR A 120 13.69 3.18 -11.65
CA TYR A 120 14.37 4.36 -11.14
C TYR A 120 14.63 4.16 -9.64
N SER A 121 15.57 4.90 -9.07
CA SER A 121 15.71 5.01 -7.61
C SER A 121 14.95 6.25 -7.14
N GLY A 122 14.05 6.12 -6.17
CA GLY A 122 13.14 7.22 -5.82
C GLY A 122 13.86 8.49 -5.32
N GLU A 123 15.03 8.33 -4.68
CA GLU A 123 15.84 9.43 -4.15
C GLU A 123 16.66 10.21 -5.19
N SER A 124 16.75 9.72 -6.43
CA SER A 124 17.49 10.37 -7.52
C SER A 124 16.66 10.54 -8.80
N GLY A 125 15.57 9.79 -8.94
CA GLY A 125 14.70 9.81 -10.12
C GLY A 125 13.39 10.57 -9.95
N VAL A 126 13.01 10.98 -8.72
CA VAL A 126 11.71 11.60 -8.44
C VAL A 126 11.85 12.78 -7.48
N THR A 127 11.18 13.90 -7.76
CA THR A 127 11.17 15.06 -6.85
C THR A 127 10.22 14.85 -5.68
N TYR A 128 10.38 15.61 -4.59
CA TYR A 128 9.49 15.45 -3.43
C TYR A 128 8.07 15.82 -3.79
N LEU A 129 7.84 16.81 -4.65
CA LEU A 129 6.50 17.13 -5.15
C LEU A 129 5.87 15.91 -5.84
N THR A 130 6.58 15.33 -6.81
CA THR A 130 6.08 14.20 -7.60
C THR A 130 5.78 12.99 -6.71
N GLN A 131 6.63 12.72 -5.70
CA GLN A 131 6.36 11.67 -4.71
C GLN A 131 5.01 11.87 -3.99
N HIS A 132 4.57 13.11 -3.74
CA HIS A 132 3.28 13.35 -3.08
C HIS A 132 2.11 13.37 -4.06
N ILE A 133 2.18 14.24 -5.06
CA ILE A 133 1.01 14.59 -5.88
C ILE A 133 0.74 13.57 -6.98
N VAL A 134 1.76 12.76 -7.32
CA VAL A 134 1.61 11.65 -8.26
C VAL A 134 1.67 10.34 -7.49
N MET A 135 2.82 9.98 -6.91
CA MET A 135 3.05 8.62 -6.41
C MET A 135 2.15 8.27 -5.21
N MET A 136 2.29 9.00 -4.10
CA MET A 136 1.49 8.79 -2.90
C MET A 136 -0.02 8.99 -3.17
N PHE A 137 -0.37 10.02 -3.95
CA PHE A 137 -1.75 10.22 -4.39
C PHE A 137 -2.30 8.99 -5.09
N LEU A 138 -1.58 8.46 -6.09
CA LEU A 138 -1.98 7.28 -6.84
C LEU A 138 -2.13 6.06 -5.95
N MET A 139 -1.21 5.82 -5.02
CA MET A 139 -1.29 4.72 -4.05
C MET A 139 -2.60 4.71 -3.23
N PHE A 140 -3.17 5.88 -2.92
CA PHE A 140 -4.49 5.96 -2.29
C PHE A 140 -5.61 5.62 -3.28
N VAL A 141 -5.59 6.23 -4.46
CA VAL A 141 -6.73 6.19 -5.37
C VAL A 141 -6.79 4.92 -6.21
N SER A 142 -5.66 4.28 -6.49
CA SER A 142 -5.55 2.96 -7.14
C SER A 142 -6.20 1.90 -6.24
N CYS A 143 -5.81 1.85 -4.96
CA CYS A 143 -6.37 0.96 -3.97
C CYS A 143 -7.87 1.21 -3.76
N ALA A 144 -8.28 2.47 -3.60
CA ALA A 144 -9.69 2.84 -3.46
C ALA A 144 -10.54 2.47 -4.68
N THR A 145 -9.96 2.54 -5.89
CA THR A 145 -10.60 2.07 -7.13
C THR A 145 -10.86 0.56 -7.08
N GLY A 146 -9.84 -0.22 -6.70
CA GLY A 146 -9.97 -1.68 -6.53
C GLY A 146 -11.02 -2.06 -5.48
N MET A 147 -11.03 -1.36 -4.34
CA MET A 147 -12.04 -1.52 -3.30
C MET A 147 -13.45 -1.19 -3.79
N ALA A 148 -13.62 -0.07 -4.51
CA ALA A 148 -14.91 0.31 -5.08
C ALA A 148 -15.44 -0.76 -6.04
N ALA A 149 -14.58 -1.29 -6.91
CA ALA A 149 -14.93 -2.39 -7.81
C ALA A 149 -15.32 -3.67 -7.04
N ALA A 150 -14.59 -4.01 -5.97
CA ALA A 150 -14.93 -5.15 -5.12
C ALA A 150 -16.30 -4.99 -4.44
N VAL A 151 -16.65 -3.79 -3.96
CA VAL A 151 -17.95 -3.54 -3.34
C VAL A 151 -19.10 -3.64 -4.35
N VAL A 152 -18.89 -3.19 -5.58
CA VAL A 152 -19.85 -3.38 -6.69
C VAL A 152 -20.11 -4.87 -6.91
N PHE A 153 -19.05 -5.68 -6.90
CA PHE A 153 -19.15 -7.14 -6.98
C PHE A 153 -19.90 -7.74 -5.78
N PHE A 154 -19.66 -7.24 -4.56
CA PHE A 154 -20.39 -7.69 -3.36
C PHE A 154 -21.90 -7.44 -3.51
N LYS A 155 -22.28 -6.27 -4.04
CA LYS A 155 -23.69 -5.92 -4.30
C LYS A 155 -24.31 -6.81 -5.37
N ALA A 156 -23.59 -7.10 -6.45
CA ALA A 156 -24.08 -8.02 -7.48
C ALA A 156 -24.41 -9.40 -6.90
N PHE A 157 -23.54 -9.95 -6.04
CA PHE A 157 -23.77 -11.24 -5.37
C PHE A 157 -24.94 -11.22 -4.38
N ARG A 158 -25.11 -10.10 -3.64
CA ARG A 158 -26.18 -9.95 -2.66
C ARG A 158 -27.54 -9.81 -3.32
N ASP A 159 -27.63 -8.95 -4.33
CA ASP A 159 -28.91 -8.50 -4.90
C ASP A 159 -29.40 -9.42 -6.04
N LYS A 160 -28.53 -10.31 -6.56
CA LYS A 160 -28.77 -11.34 -7.60
C LYS A 160 -29.25 -10.81 -8.95
N THR A 161 -30.39 -10.12 -8.98
CA THR A 161 -31.02 -9.55 -10.17
C THR A 161 -31.26 -8.06 -9.92
N SER A 162 -30.23 -7.24 -10.10
CA SER A 162 -30.33 -5.78 -10.00
C SER A 162 -29.48 -5.11 -11.08
N GLU A 163 -30.05 -4.12 -11.75
CA GLU A 163 -29.32 -3.26 -12.68
C GLU A 163 -28.56 -2.14 -11.95
N LYS A 164 -28.87 -1.89 -10.68
CA LYS A 164 -28.34 -0.78 -9.88
C LYS A 164 -27.43 -1.30 -8.77
N LEU A 165 -26.13 -1.02 -8.89
CA LEU A 165 -25.08 -1.57 -8.03
C LEU A 165 -24.50 -0.52 -7.06
N GLY A 166 -25.31 0.46 -6.64
CA GLY A 166 -24.83 1.60 -5.84
C GLY A 166 -24.03 2.59 -6.68
N ASN A 167 -23.16 3.38 -6.06
CA ASN A 167 -22.46 4.48 -6.72
C ASN A 167 -20.93 4.31 -6.57
N PHE A 168 -20.20 4.35 -7.69
CA PHE A 168 -18.73 4.18 -7.71
C PHE A 168 -18.04 5.18 -6.78
N TRP A 169 -18.40 6.46 -6.91
CA TRP A 169 -17.80 7.56 -6.17
C TRP A 169 -18.10 7.49 -4.68
N GLU A 170 -19.26 6.93 -4.30
CA GLU A 170 -19.56 6.69 -2.90
C GLU A 170 -18.59 5.69 -2.28
N PHE A 171 -18.40 4.54 -2.93
CA PHE A 171 -17.48 3.50 -2.44
C PHE A 171 -16.02 3.97 -2.49
N PHE A 172 -15.64 4.68 -3.56
CA PHE A 172 -14.30 5.25 -3.73
C PHE A 172 -13.95 6.23 -2.60
N VAL A 173 -14.78 7.26 -2.39
CA VAL A 173 -14.54 8.27 -1.35
C VAL A 173 -14.55 7.65 0.04
N LYS A 174 -15.51 6.76 0.35
CA LYS A 174 -15.56 6.09 1.65
C LYS A 174 -14.35 5.18 1.90
N SER A 175 -13.82 4.53 0.87
CA SER A 175 -12.59 3.73 0.99
C SER A 175 -11.42 4.61 1.42
N ILE A 176 -11.31 5.82 0.88
CA ILE A 176 -10.25 6.76 1.26
C ILE A 176 -10.50 7.34 2.65
N THR A 177 -11.64 8.00 2.86
CA THR A 177 -11.90 8.78 4.09
C THR A 177 -12.05 7.90 5.32
N ARG A 178 -12.69 6.73 5.19
CA ARG A 178 -13.07 5.90 6.33
C ARG A 178 -12.17 4.69 6.57
N LEU A 179 -11.19 4.45 5.70
CA LEU A 179 -10.26 3.33 5.82
C LEU A 179 -8.82 3.73 5.53
N LEU A 180 -8.50 4.08 4.29
CA LEU A 180 -7.10 4.26 3.87
C LEU A 180 -6.43 5.42 4.61
N LEU A 181 -7.01 6.61 4.55
CA LEU A 181 -6.43 7.80 5.19
C LEU A 181 -6.23 7.66 6.71
N PRO A 182 -7.24 7.25 7.52
CA PRO A 182 -7.05 7.13 8.96
C PRO A 182 -6.04 6.03 9.35
N LEU A 183 -6.03 4.88 8.66
CA LEU A 183 -5.08 3.82 8.97
C LEU A 183 -3.67 4.15 8.48
N SER A 184 -3.51 4.77 7.30
CA SER A 184 -2.21 5.25 6.83
C SER A 184 -1.64 6.30 7.77
N LEU A 185 -2.45 7.17 8.38
CA LEU A 185 -1.97 8.10 9.40
C LEU A 185 -1.39 7.36 10.62
N VAL A 186 -2.08 6.34 11.13
CA VAL A 186 -1.58 5.55 12.26
C VAL A 186 -0.26 4.84 11.91
N VAL A 187 -0.19 4.20 10.74
CA VAL A 187 1.04 3.53 10.28
C VAL A 187 2.17 4.54 10.09
N ALA A 188 1.92 5.67 9.43
CA ALA A 188 2.93 6.71 9.21
C ALA A 188 3.48 7.27 10.52
N LEU A 189 2.64 7.45 11.55
CA LEU A 189 3.10 7.88 12.87
C LEU A 189 4.02 6.84 13.50
N VAL A 190 3.66 5.55 13.45
CA VAL A 190 4.52 4.48 13.99
C VAL A 190 5.87 4.46 13.27
N LEU A 191 5.88 4.56 11.94
CA LEU A 191 7.12 4.62 11.15
C LEU A 191 7.96 5.86 11.49
N ALA A 192 7.35 7.04 11.53
CA ALA A 192 8.04 8.29 11.84
C ALA A 192 8.69 8.28 13.24
N PHE A 193 7.96 7.80 14.26
CA PHE A 193 8.51 7.66 15.61
C PHE A 193 9.58 6.57 15.74
N ASN A 194 9.74 5.71 14.73
CA ASN A 194 10.77 4.67 14.68
C ASN A 194 11.96 5.00 13.76
N GLY A 195 12.01 6.20 13.18
CA GLY A 195 13.18 6.70 12.44
C GLY A 195 12.96 6.96 10.95
N THR A 196 11.78 6.67 10.40
CA THR A 196 11.44 7.03 9.03
C THR A 196 11.33 8.56 8.88
N PRO A 197 11.98 9.18 7.88
CA PRO A 197 12.05 10.64 7.79
C PRO A 197 10.71 11.25 7.37
N THR A 198 10.47 12.47 7.87
CA THR A 198 9.29 13.31 7.57
C THR A 198 9.65 14.73 7.11
N SER A 199 10.94 15.02 6.90
CA SER A 199 11.44 16.37 6.57
C SER A 199 11.43 16.66 5.07
N TYR A 200 11.27 17.93 4.70
CA TYR A 200 11.34 18.41 3.30
C TYR A 200 12.70 19.01 2.92
N GLU A 201 13.70 18.91 3.79
CA GLU A 201 15.05 19.41 3.50
C GLU A 201 15.79 18.51 2.47
N ALA A 202 16.73 19.09 1.73
CA ALA A 202 17.60 18.41 0.74
C ALA A 202 18.45 17.31 1.37
N LYS A 203 19.10 16.43 0.61
CA LYS A 203 20.01 15.38 1.17
C LYS A 203 20.93 15.94 2.26
N ASP A 204 21.02 15.22 3.37
CA ASP A 204 21.92 15.58 4.46
C ASP A 204 23.34 15.13 4.11
N GLN A 205 24.35 15.89 4.54
CA GLN A 205 25.75 15.62 4.19
C GLN A 205 26.58 15.47 5.45
N PHE A 206 27.35 14.38 5.53
CA PHE A 206 28.33 14.18 6.59
C PHE A 206 29.64 13.62 6.06
N ILE A 207 30.71 13.81 6.83
CA ILE A 207 32.02 13.21 6.58
C ILE A 207 32.11 11.95 7.42
N SER A 208 32.31 10.81 6.79
CA SER A 208 32.41 9.51 7.45
C SER A 208 33.68 9.44 8.32
N LEU A 209 33.75 8.44 9.22
CA LEU A 209 34.96 8.19 10.01
C LEU A 209 36.20 7.86 9.15
N GLN A 210 35.99 7.46 7.89
CA GLN A 210 37.05 7.20 6.91
C GLN A 210 37.47 8.47 6.15
N GLY A 211 36.75 9.59 6.31
CA GLY A 211 37.00 10.85 5.62
C GLY A 211 36.18 11.05 4.34
N ASP A 212 35.32 10.10 3.98
CA ASP A 212 34.49 10.19 2.77
C ASP A 212 33.30 11.13 2.97
N THR A 213 32.97 11.89 1.94
CA THR A 213 31.74 12.67 1.91
C THR A 213 30.56 11.78 1.55
N VAL A 214 29.57 11.68 2.43
CA VAL A 214 28.36 10.87 2.24
C VAL A 214 27.14 11.78 2.20
N ASN A 215 26.30 11.61 1.19
CA ASN A 215 25.00 12.27 1.07
C ASN A 215 23.89 11.27 1.42
N VAL A 216 23.11 11.58 2.45
CA VAL A 216 21.99 10.76 2.91
C VAL A 216 20.71 11.34 2.34
N SER A 217 20.11 10.59 1.42
CA SER A 217 18.79 10.89 0.91
C SER A 217 17.76 10.84 2.03
N ARG A 218 16.90 11.86 2.09
CA ARG A 218 15.77 11.94 3.03
C ARG A 218 14.50 12.33 2.28
N GLY A 219 13.60 13.03 2.95
CA GLY A 219 12.31 13.40 2.42
C GLY A 219 11.18 12.93 3.35
N PRO A 220 9.94 13.38 3.10
CA PRO A 220 8.79 13.03 3.93
C PRO A 220 8.23 11.64 3.58
N ALA A 221 9.04 10.61 3.79
CA ALA A 221 8.79 9.25 3.34
C ALA A 221 7.66 8.55 4.12
N ALA A 222 7.52 8.83 5.43
CA ALA A 222 6.64 8.04 6.32
C ALA A 222 5.18 7.93 5.84
N GLY A 223 4.63 9.03 5.32
CA GLY A 223 3.26 9.07 4.81
C GLY A 223 3.06 8.18 3.57
N MET A 224 4.02 8.24 2.64
CA MET A 224 4.00 7.44 1.42
C MET A 224 4.18 5.95 1.72
N ILE A 225 5.16 5.59 2.56
CA ILE A 225 5.41 4.20 2.96
C ILE A 225 4.17 3.59 3.63
N ALA A 226 3.45 4.37 4.45
CA ALA A 226 2.25 3.90 5.10
C ALA A 226 1.13 3.50 4.13
N ILE A 227 0.84 4.34 3.12
CA ILE A 227 -0.19 4.00 2.11
C ILE A 227 0.32 2.95 1.11
N LYS A 228 1.62 2.91 0.84
CA LYS A 228 2.25 1.86 0.04
C LYS A 228 1.91 0.49 0.62
N HIS A 229 2.24 0.25 1.88
CA HIS A 229 1.93 -1.04 2.50
C HIS A 229 0.42 -1.25 2.67
N LEU A 230 -0.31 -0.27 3.22
CA LEU A 230 -1.74 -0.43 3.47
C LEU A 230 -2.55 -0.71 2.20
N GLY A 231 -2.26 0.01 1.12
CA GLY A 231 -2.91 -0.13 -0.18
C GLY A 231 -2.34 -1.27 -1.04
N THR A 232 -1.40 -2.04 -0.49
CA THR A 232 -0.67 -3.10 -1.20
C THR A 232 -0.06 -2.61 -2.50
N ASN A 233 0.45 -1.38 -2.48
CA ASN A 233 1.24 -0.81 -3.55
C ASN A 233 2.72 -1.18 -3.35
N GLY A 234 3.48 -1.27 -4.44
CA GLY A 234 4.86 -1.74 -4.42
C GLY A 234 5.94 -0.66 -4.33
N GLY A 235 5.61 0.62 -4.50
CA GLY A 235 6.60 1.67 -4.79
C GLY A 235 7.34 2.17 -3.55
N GLY A 236 8.66 2.14 -3.56
CA GLY A 236 9.52 2.70 -2.51
C GLY A 236 9.71 4.20 -2.65
N TRP A 237 9.92 4.88 -1.52
CA TRP A 237 10.49 6.24 -1.52
C TRP A 237 11.95 6.21 -1.98
N PHE A 238 12.68 5.17 -1.57
CA PHE A 238 14.08 4.91 -1.92
C PHE A 238 14.18 3.70 -2.85
N GLY A 239 15.26 3.60 -3.62
CA GLY A 239 15.46 2.53 -4.60
C GLY A 239 15.50 1.12 -3.98
N ALA A 240 16.03 0.98 -2.77
CA ALA A 240 16.05 -0.29 -2.03
C ALA A 240 14.70 -0.62 -1.33
N ASN A 241 13.70 0.26 -1.47
CA ASN A 241 12.33 0.01 -1.00
C ASN A 241 12.31 -0.35 0.50
N SER A 242 11.52 -1.33 0.94
CA SER A 242 11.46 -1.76 2.35
C SER A 242 12.75 -2.38 2.89
N ALA A 243 13.77 -2.65 2.06
CA ALA A 243 15.10 -2.96 2.58
C ALA A 243 15.85 -1.70 3.03
N HIS A 244 15.46 -0.50 2.62
CA HIS A 244 16.14 0.73 3.01
C HIS A 244 15.92 1.04 4.51
N PRO A 245 16.97 1.36 5.31
CA PRO A 245 16.85 1.67 6.75
C PRO A 245 15.92 2.83 7.08
N LEU A 246 15.77 3.78 6.15
CA LEU A 246 14.85 4.90 6.32
C LEU A 246 13.42 4.58 5.89
N GLU A 247 13.14 3.46 5.21
CA GLU A 247 11.74 3.00 5.06
C GLU A 247 11.33 2.12 6.22
N ASN A 248 12.17 1.11 6.53
CA ASN A 248 11.88 0.08 7.49
C ASN A 248 13.05 -0.06 8.48
N SER A 249 13.00 0.72 9.56
CA SER A 249 14.15 0.95 10.43
C SER A 249 14.48 -0.22 11.36
N ASN A 250 13.49 -1.00 11.78
CA ASN A 250 13.68 -2.07 12.76
C ASN A 250 12.61 -3.18 12.63
N TYR A 251 12.74 -4.23 13.44
CA TYR A 251 11.81 -5.36 13.38
C TYR A 251 10.36 -4.97 13.68
N LEU A 252 10.12 -3.98 14.55
CA LEU A 252 8.77 -3.49 14.85
C LEU A 252 8.14 -2.80 13.64
N THR A 253 8.87 -1.93 12.94
CA THR A 253 8.37 -1.31 11.70
C THR A 253 8.09 -2.36 10.63
N ASN A 254 8.93 -3.39 10.53
CA ASN A 254 8.70 -4.50 9.62
C ASN A 254 7.40 -5.26 9.94
N MET A 255 7.14 -5.57 11.21
CA MET A 255 5.86 -6.18 11.62
C MET A 255 4.67 -5.29 11.25
N VAL A 256 4.79 -3.97 11.45
CA VAL A 256 3.73 -3.00 11.13
C VAL A 256 3.46 -2.94 9.62
N GLU A 257 4.51 -2.91 8.79
CA GLU A 257 4.42 -2.96 7.32
C GLU A 257 3.72 -4.25 6.85
N LEU A 258 4.14 -5.41 7.37
CA LEU A 258 3.53 -6.71 7.03
C LEU A 258 2.06 -6.80 7.46
N ILE A 259 1.72 -6.28 8.64
CA ILE A 259 0.33 -6.18 9.10
C ILE A 259 -0.46 -5.28 8.15
N ALA A 260 0.04 -4.08 7.85
CA ALA A 260 -0.63 -3.11 6.97
C ALA A 260 -0.94 -3.72 5.59
N GLN A 261 -0.01 -4.48 5.02
CA GLN A 261 -0.17 -5.15 3.73
C GLN A 261 -1.28 -6.21 3.72
N MET A 262 -1.53 -6.88 4.84
CA MET A 262 -2.44 -8.03 4.90
C MET A 262 -3.83 -7.70 5.47
N ILE A 263 -3.98 -6.61 6.23
CA ILE A 263 -5.25 -6.31 6.90
C ILE A 263 -6.40 -6.03 5.93
N ILE A 264 -6.19 -5.31 4.82
CA ILE A 264 -7.27 -4.98 3.88
C ILE A 264 -7.75 -6.22 3.11
N PRO A 265 -6.87 -7.04 2.48
CA PRO A 265 -7.31 -8.25 1.80
C PRO A 265 -8.13 -9.18 2.69
N ILE A 266 -7.66 -9.44 3.92
CA ILE A 266 -8.37 -10.28 4.89
C ILE A 266 -9.70 -9.64 5.30
N ALA A 267 -9.69 -8.35 5.63
CA ALA A 267 -10.90 -7.62 6.02
C ALA A 267 -11.95 -7.61 4.90
N MET A 268 -11.56 -7.47 3.64
CA MET A 268 -12.47 -7.46 2.50
C MET A 268 -13.13 -8.82 2.24
N VAL A 269 -12.42 -9.93 2.47
CA VAL A 269 -13.01 -11.29 2.39
C VAL A 269 -14.04 -11.53 3.50
N ILE A 270 -13.73 -11.09 4.73
CA ILE A 270 -14.68 -11.15 5.85
C ILE A 270 -15.87 -10.23 5.59
N ALA A 271 -15.61 -9.02 5.08
CA ALA A 271 -16.65 -8.05 4.72
C ALA A 271 -17.58 -8.64 3.65
N PHE A 272 -17.04 -9.25 2.60
CA PHE A 272 -17.80 -9.95 1.56
C PHE A 272 -18.79 -10.95 2.16
N GLY A 273 -18.30 -11.90 2.96
CA GLY A 273 -19.14 -12.94 3.55
C GLY A 273 -20.26 -12.40 4.44
N ILE A 274 -20.01 -11.31 5.17
CA ILE A 274 -21.02 -10.61 5.98
C ILE A 274 -22.02 -9.87 5.08
N PHE A 275 -21.52 -9.14 4.10
CA PHE A 275 -22.28 -8.27 3.20
C PHE A 275 -23.32 -9.06 2.39
N ILE A 276 -22.96 -10.23 1.89
CA ILE A 276 -23.86 -11.12 1.14
C ILE A 276 -24.69 -12.04 2.04
N ARG A 277 -24.59 -11.89 3.38
CA ARG A 277 -25.24 -12.74 4.39
C ARG A 277 -24.87 -14.23 4.31
N ARG A 278 -23.68 -14.56 3.78
CA ARG A 278 -23.12 -15.92 3.71
C ARG A 278 -21.77 -15.98 4.41
N ARG A 279 -21.77 -15.80 5.74
CA ARG A 279 -20.55 -15.77 6.56
C ARG A 279 -19.67 -17.00 6.37
N LYS A 280 -20.27 -18.19 6.24
CA LYS A 280 -19.55 -19.44 5.97
C LYS A 280 -18.71 -19.36 4.68
N LEU A 281 -19.22 -18.73 3.63
CA LEU A 281 -18.48 -18.57 2.37
C LEU A 281 -17.25 -17.66 2.55
N GLY A 282 -17.39 -16.54 3.25
CA GLY A 282 -16.25 -15.66 3.56
C GLY A 282 -15.14 -16.39 4.33
N TRP A 283 -15.51 -17.18 5.35
CA TRP A 283 -14.54 -18.00 6.10
C TRP A 283 -13.91 -19.12 5.26
N ILE A 284 -14.66 -19.72 4.33
CA ILE A 284 -14.10 -20.71 3.39
C ILE A 284 -13.05 -20.06 2.49
N ILE A 285 -13.35 -18.91 1.88
CA ILE A 285 -12.40 -18.19 1.02
C ILE A 285 -11.15 -17.81 1.81
N PHE A 286 -11.32 -17.25 3.02
CA PHE A 286 -10.21 -16.92 3.91
C PHE A 286 -9.37 -18.16 4.28
N GLY A 287 -10.01 -19.30 4.56
CA GLY A 287 -9.34 -20.56 4.86
C GLY A 287 -8.50 -21.05 3.68
N VAL A 288 -9.04 -21.02 2.46
CA VAL A 288 -8.32 -21.39 1.23
C VAL A 288 -7.11 -20.48 1.00
N MET A 289 -7.27 -19.16 1.14
CA MET A 289 -6.17 -18.20 1.01
C MET A 289 -5.07 -18.45 2.05
N THR A 290 -5.45 -18.72 3.30
CA THR A 290 -4.54 -18.99 4.40
C THR A 290 -3.75 -20.28 4.18
N ILE A 291 -4.43 -21.36 3.74
CA ILE A 291 -3.77 -22.62 3.40
C ILE A 291 -2.79 -22.40 2.25
N GLY A 292 -3.21 -21.70 1.18
CA GLY A 292 -2.36 -21.36 0.05
C GLY A 292 -1.10 -20.58 0.47
N MET A 293 -1.26 -19.60 1.37
CA MET A 293 -0.14 -18.86 1.94
C MET A 293 0.82 -19.78 2.69
N PHE A 294 0.34 -20.68 3.56
CA PHE A 294 1.21 -21.60 4.29
C PHE A 294 1.94 -22.60 3.40
N LEU A 295 1.28 -23.06 2.33
CA LEU A 295 1.90 -23.96 1.34
C LEU A 295 3.09 -23.31 0.62
N LEU A 296 3.14 -21.98 0.53
CA LEU A 296 4.26 -21.25 -0.04
C LEU A 296 5.27 -20.81 1.04
N LEU A 297 4.78 -20.30 2.18
CA LEU A 297 5.61 -19.73 3.24
C LEU A 297 6.51 -20.78 3.91
N ILE A 298 5.97 -21.97 4.23
CA ILE A 298 6.72 -23.00 4.97
C ILE A 298 7.91 -23.51 4.15
N PRO A 299 7.76 -23.89 2.86
CA PRO A 299 8.91 -24.24 2.03
C PRO A 299 9.93 -23.11 1.86
N THR A 300 9.48 -21.85 1.71
CA THR A 300 10.40 -20.70 1.61
C THR A 300 11.24 -20.55 2.87
N ILE A 301 10.62 -20.53 4.06
CA ILE A 301 11.37 -20.44 5.32
C ILE A 301 12.34 -21.62 5.46
N SER A 302 11.89 -22.84 5.14
CA SER A 302 12.75 -24.02 5.22
C SER A 302 13.94 -23.94 4.26
N SER A 303 13.75 -23.37 3.07
CA SER A 303 14.80 -23.20 2.07
C SER A 303 15.81 -22.13 2.49
N GLU A 304 15.34 -20.96 2.92
CA GLU A 304 16.21 -19.84 3.34
C GLU A 304 17.03 -20.20 4.59
N LEU A 305 16.41 -20.89 5.56
CA LEU A 305 17.13 -21.40 6.74
C LEU A 305 18.15 -22.50 6.39
N GLY A 306 17.97 -23.20 5.27
CA GLY A 306 18.90 -24.22 4.79
C GLY A 306 20.22 -23.65 4.25
N GLY A 307 20.29 -22.34 4.00
CA GLY A 307 21.47 -21.68 3.44
C GLY A 307 21.77 -22.09 1.99
N ASN A 308 22.91 -21.63 1.49
CA ASN A 308 23.39 -21.94 0.14
C ASN A 308 24.38 -23.13 0.17
N PRO A 309 24.08 -24.25 -0.52
CA PRO A 309 24.97 -25.40 -0.59
C PRO A 309 26.36 -25.09 -1.19
N ALA A 310 26.47 -24.09 -2.08
CA ALA A 310 27.74 -23.69 -2.66
C ALA A 310 28.65 -23.02 -1.62
N LEU A 311 28.09 -22.16 -0.75
CA LEU A 311 28.83 -21.52 0.34
C LEU A 311 29.25 -22.55 1.41
N ALA A 312 28.39 -23.54 1.69
CA ALA A 312 28.72 -24.63 2.59
C ALA A 312 29.94 -25.45 2.09
N LYS A 313 30.02 -25.72 0.78
CA LYS A 313 31.18 -26.41 0.16
C LYS A 313 32.48 -25.62 0.28
N MET A 314 32.41 -24.29 0.38
CA MET A 314 33.57 -23.42 0.60
C MET A 314 34.00 -23.35 2.07
N GLY A 315 33.30 -24.04 2.98
CA GLY A 315 33.56 -23.99 4.42
C GLY A 315 33.09 -22.69 5.09
N ILE A 316 32.24 -21.91 4.43
CA ILE A 316 31.70 -20.65 4.97
C ILE A 316 30.54 -20.96 5.92
N SER A 317 30.59 -20.43 7.14
CA SER A 317 29.53 -20.59 8.14
C SER A 317 28.26 -19.84 7.71
N GLN A 318 27.11 -20.51 7.82
CA GLN A 318 25.78 -19.98 7.52
C GLN A 318 24.85 -20.21 8.71
N ALA A 319 25.31 -19.86 9.92
CA ALA A 319 24.62 -20.16 11.17
C ALA A 319 23.20 -19.57 11.25
N THR A 320 22.92 -18.51 10.49
CA THR A 320 21.61 -17.85 10.42
C THR A 320 20.83 -18.20 9.16
N GLY A 321 21.35 -19.01 8.23
CA GLY A 321 20.71 -19.27 6.93
C GLY A 321 21.28 -18.43 5.78
N ALA A 322 20.54 -18.34 4.67
CA ALA A 322 20.94 -17.61 3.47
C ALA A 322 20.78 -16.09 3.67
N MET A 323 21.90 -15.37 3.68
CA MET A 323 21.91 -13.92 3.91
C MET A 323 22.09 -13.07 2.64
N GLU A 324 22.31 -13.69 1.48
CA GLU A 324 22.36 -12.96 0.21
C GLU A 324 20.98 -12.34 -0.07
N GLY A 325 20.97 -11.02 -0.34
CA GLY A 325 19.75 -10.25 -0.52
C GLY A 325 18.87 -10.10 0.73
N LYS A 326 19.43 -10.27 1.94
CA LYS A 326 18.71 -10.13 3.23
C LYS A 326 19.26 -8.99 4.06
N GLU A 327 18.50 -8.64 5.10
CA GLU A 327 18.84 -7.59 6.05
C GLU A 327 19.00 -8.15 7.46
N VAL A 328 20.12 -7.82 8.10
CA VAL A 328 20.43 -8.27 9.48
C VAL A 328 19.39 -7.82 10.50
N ARG A 329 18.63 -6.75 10.19
CA ARG A 329 17.51 -6.24 11.00
C ARG A 329 16.35 -7.24 11.13
N PHE A 330 16.17 -8.11 10.13
CA PHE A 330 14.99 -8.96 10.01
C PHE A 330 15.33 -10.45 10.09
N GLY A 331 16.55 -10.82 9.71
CA GLY A 331 16.99 -12.21 9.65
C GLY A 331 16.97 -12.76 8.21
N PRO A 332 17.20 -14.08 8.06
CA PRO A 332 17.18 -14.79 6.78
C PRO A 332 15.80 -14.86 6.13
#